data_AF-A0A9P0PBY9-F1
#
_entry.id   AF-A0A9P0PBY9-F1
#
_cell.length_a   1.000
_cell.length_b   1.000
_cell.length_c   1.000
_cell.angle_alpha   90.00
_cell.angle_beta   90.00
_cell.angle_gamma   90.00
#
_symmetry.space_group_name_H-M   'P 1'
#
loop_
_entity.id
_entity.type
_entity.pdbx_description
1 polymer ?
#
loop_
_entity_poly.entity_id
_entity_poly.type
_entity_poly.pdbx_seq_one_letter_code
_entity_poly.pdbx_strand_id
1 'polypeptide(L)'
;MKKNLVVHLPGPKGAARTAKTEYEVWKLFFNDNMMHTVVTHTNEEISRNQAKFSKSQRYTGQTDKTELEALFGLLYISGVLKNNHVNLEELWSKKQQILEVLDVAETDIVNQVPLSLETRGNKRCSVCPRTLDRKGRDTCITCKRNLCAEHRQAICAFCI
;
A
#
# COMPACT_ATOMS: atom_id res chain seq x y z
N MET A 1 44.48 -10.58 -32.31
CA MET A 1 44.50 -9.64 -31.16
C MET A 1 43.18 -9.81 -30.39
N LYS A 2 43.15 -10.57 -29.29
CA LYS A 2 41.93 -10.78 -28.49
C LYS A 2 41.66 -9.51 -27.68
N LYS A 3 40.57 -8.80 -27.96
CA LYS A 3 40.10 -7.69 -27.12
C LYS A 3 39.42 -8.30 -25.90
N ASN A 4 39.88 -7.96 -24.69
CA ASN A 4 39.16 -8.28 -23.46
C ASN A 4 37.83 -7.53 -23.46
N LEU A 5 36.73 -8.24 -23.69
CA LEU A 5 35.39 -7.69 -23.50
C LEU A 5 35.10 -7.70 -22.01
N VAL A 6 35.26 -6.56 -21.33
CA VAL A 6 34.77 -6.41 -19.95
C VAL A 6 33.24 -6.38 -20.04
N VAL A 7 32.60 -7.51 -19.74
CA VAL A 7 31.14 -7.63 -19.75
C VAL A 7 30.61 -6.98 -18.48
N HIS A 8 30.02 -5.79 -18.60
CA HIS A 8 29.26 -5.17 -17.51
C HIS A 8 27.85 -5.76 -17.46
N LEU A 9 27.67 -6.77 -16.62
CA LEU A 9 26.35 -7.34 -16.35
C LEU A 9 25.52 -6.38 -15.48
N PRO A 10 24.22 -6.22 -15.77
CA PRO A 10 23.34 -5.43 -14.93
C PRO A 10 23.19 -6.10 -13.56
N GLY A 11 23.26 -5.30 -12.50
CA GLY A 11 23.14 -5.80 -11.14
C GLY A 11 23.36 -4.71 -10.09
N PRO A 12 23.08 -5.03 -8.82
CA PRO A 12 23.25 -4.09 -7.72
C PRO A 12 24.71 -3.62 -7.60
N LYS A 13 24.88 -2.36 -7.20
CA LYS A 13 26.18 -1.70 -7.05
C LYS A 13 26.39 -1.26 -5.61
N GLY A 14 27.65 -1.20 -5.17
CA GLY A 14 28.02 -0.72 -3.84
C GLY A 14 27.31 -1.50 -2.72
N ALA A 15 26.78 -0.76 -1.75
CA ALA A 15 26.08 -1.31 -0.58
C ALA A 15 24.87 -2.20 -0.92
N ALA A 16 24.26 -2.03 -2.10
CA ALA A 16 23.16 -2.88 -2.55
C ALA A 16 23.59 -4.32 -2.83
N ARG A 17 24.89 -4.61 -2.99
CA ARG A 17 25.39 -5.97 -3.22
C ARG A 17 25.34 -6.85 -1.97
N THR A 18 25.40 -6.22 -0.80
CA THR A 18 25.48 -6.92 0.50
C THR A 18 24.14 -6.96 1.22
N ALA A 19 23.14 -6.20 0.77
CA ALA A 19 21.79 -6.22 1.33
C ALA A 19 21.12 -7.57 1.02
N LYS A 20 20.64 -8.24 2.07
CA LYS A 20 20.00 -9.56 2.02
C LYS A 20 18.52 -9.51 2.37
N THR A 21 18.07 -8.45 3.02
CA THR A 21 16.66 -8.27 3.42
C THR A 21 16.03 -7.08 2.72
N GLU A 22 14.71 -7.11 2.57
CA GLU A 22 13.91 -6.02 2.02
C GLU A 22 14.13 -4.72 2.80
N TYR A 23 14.25 -4.83 4.13
CA TYR A 23 14.50 -3.69 5.01
C TYR A 23 15.90 -3.11 4.82
N GLU A 24 16.93 -3.95 4.64
CA GLU A 24 18.28 -3.48 4.31
C GLU A 24 18.33 -2.77 2.97
N VAL A 25 17.60 -3.27 1.96
CA VAL A 25 17.45 -2.59 0.66
C VAL A 25 16.70 -1.27 0.83
N TRP A 26 15.62 -1.26 1.61
CA TRP A 26 14.83 -0.06 1.89
C TRP A 26 15.67 1.07 2.51
N LYS A 27 16.56 0.74 3.45
CA LYS A 27 17.49 1.69 4.08
C LYS A 27 18.47 2.35 3.11
N LEU A 28 18.70 1.76 1.94
CA LEU A 28 19.52 2.39 0.88
C LEU A 28 18.80 3.58 0.25
N PHE A 29 17.47 3.58 0.23
CA PHE A 29 16.65 4.66 -0.28
C PHE A 29 16.28 5.67 0.81
N PHE A 30 15.97 5.18 2.00
CA PHE A 30 15.63 5.99 3.18
C PHE A 30 16.65 5.72 4.28
N ASN A 31 17.79 6.41 4.21
CA ASN A 31 18.86 6.22 5.17
C ASN A 31 18.55 6.86 6.53
N ASP A 32 19.33 6.49 7.55
CA ASP A 32 19.12 6.95 8.92
C ASP A 32 19.20 8.48 9.08
N ASN A 33 20.02 9.16 8.27
CA ASN A 33 20.13 10.62 8.33
C ASN A 33 18.86 11.30 7.79
N MET A 34 18.28 10.77 6.71
CA MET A 34 16.99 11.25 6.20
C MET A 34 15.89 11.05 7.24
N MET A 35 15.82 9.86 7.83
CA MET A 35 14.85 9.54 8.88
C MET A 35 15.00 10.46 10.08
N HIS A 36 16.23 10.68 10.54
CA HIS A 36 16.54 11.61 11.63
C HIS A 36 16.11 13.04 11.31
N THR A 37 16.38 13.52 10.09
CA THR A 37 16.00 14.86 9.63
C THR A 37 14.48 15.04 9.66
N VAL A 38 13.73 14.05 9.19
CA VAL A 38 12.25 14.08 9.23
C VAL A 38 11.76 14.11 10.66
N VAL A 39 12.22 13.19 11.52
CA VAL A 39 11.81 13.15 12.95
C VAL A 39 12.10 14.48 13.64
N THR A 40 13.29 15.07 13.43
CA THR A 40 13.71 16.34 14.05
C THR A 40 12.73 17.46 13.69
N HIS A 41 12.48 17.70 12.41
CA HIS A 41 11.63 18.79 11.99
C HIS A 41 10.14 18.54 12.25
N THR A 42 9.69 17.28 12.23
CA THR A 42 8.33 16.92 12.66
C THR A 42 8.14 17.23 14.15
N ASN A 43 9.13 16.91 14.98
CA ASN A 43 9.11 17.21 16.42
C ASN A 43 9.11 18.71 16.72
N GLU A 44 9.87 19.51 15.97
CA GLU A 44 9.79 20.97 16.05
C GLU A 44 8.38 21.49 15.71
N GLU A 45 7.72 20.93 14.69
CA GLU A 45 6.35 21.30 14.33
C GLU A 45 5.33 20.85 15.39
N ILE A 46 5.50 19.66 15.96
CA ILE A 46 4.69 19.19 17.09
C ILE A 46 4.80 20.18 18.25
N SER A 47 6.00 20.62 18.61
CA SER A 47 6.21 21.60 19.68
C SER A 47 5.55 22.95 19.36
N ARG A 48 5.66 23.44 18.12
CA ARG A 48 4.94 24.65 17.67
C ARG A 48 3.43 24.50 17.79
N ASN A 49 2.89 23.32 17.46
CA ASN A 49 1.46 23.07 17.53
C ASN A 49 0.98 22.87 18.98
N GLN A 50 1.76 22.21 19.84
CA GLN A 50 1.50 22.07 21.28
C GLN A 50 1.32 23.43 21.95
N ALA A 51 2.16 24.41 21.62
CA ALA A 51 2.12 25.76 22.20
C ALA A 51 0.79 26.51 21.96
N LYS A 52 -0.03 26.06 21.01
CA LYS A 52 -1.37 26.64 20.73
C LYS A 52 -2.43 26.19 21.73
N PHE A 53 -2.16 25.15 22.51
CA PHE A 53 -3.10 24.58 23.47
C PHE A 53 -2.70 24.93 24.90
N SER A 54 -3.66 25.36 25.72
CA SER A 54 -3.43 25.66 27.14
C SER A 54 -3.21 24.41 27.99
N LYS A 55 -3.61 23.24 27.49
CA LYS A 55 -3.46 21.93 28.14
C LYS A 55 -2.78 20.96 27.19
N SER A 56 -1.96 20.08 27.76
CA SER A 56 -1.35 18.97 27.03
C SER A 56 -2.41 18.12 26.34
N GLN A 57 -2.21 17.82 25.05
CA GLN A 57 -3.09 16.97 24.25
C GLN A 57 -2.47 15.59 24.08
N ARG A 58 -3.32 14.55 24.04
CA ARG A 58 -2.87 13.16 23.88
C ARG A 58 -2.18 12.91 22.52
N TYR A 59 -2.61 13.60 21.48
CA TYR A 59 -2.16 13.42 20.10
C TYR A 59 -1.01 14.34 19.70
N THR A 60 -0.47 15.11 20.65
CA THR A 60 0.66 16.01 20.39
C THR A 60 1.96 15.48 20.98
N GLY A 61 2.11 14.17 21.19
CA GLY A 61 3.38 13.59 21.64
C GLY A 61 4.48 13.81 20.61
N GLN A 62 5.73 13.90 21.06
CA GLN A 62 6.89 13.85 20.15
C GLN A 62 6.93 12.48 19.47
N THR A 63 7.36 12.46 18.22
CA THR A 63 7.52 11.24 17.45
C THR A 63 8.96 10.73 17.46
N ASP A 64 9.13 9.47 17.11
CA ASP A 64 10.43 8.83 16.98
C ASP A 64 10.59 8.10 15.64
N LYS A 65 11.77 7.53 15.45
CA LYS A 65 12.08 6.77 14.23
C LYS A 65 11.15 5.56 14.05
N THR A 66 10.78 4.88 15.13
CA THR A 66 9.93 3.68 15.09
C THR A 66 8.53 4.05 14.64
N GLU A 67 7.96 5.13 15.17
CA GLU A 67 6.66 5.64 14.75
C GLU A 67 6.67 6.10 13.30
N LEU A 68 7.74 6.75 12.85
CA LEU A 68 7.89 7.15 11.45
C LEU A 68 8.01 5.92 10.52
N GLU A 69 8.79 4.90 10.89
CA GLU A 69 8.88 3.63 10.15
C GLU A 69 7.52 2.90 10.12
N ALA A 70 6.79 2.90 11.23
CA ALA A 70 5.43 2.35 11.29
C ALA A 70 4.47 3.09 10.35
N LEU A 71 4.57 4.42 10.26
CA LEU A 71 3.81 5.23 9.31
C LEU A 71 4.13 4.86 7.86
N PHE A 72 5.41 4.68 7.49
CA PHE A 72 5.79 4.21 6.15
C PHE A 72 5.21 2.82 5.86
N GLY A 73 5.26 1.90 6.82
CA GLY A 73 4.62 0.58 6.71
C GLY A 73 3.13 0.69 6.40
N LEU A 74 2.41 1.54 7.13
CA LEU A 74 0.98 1.78 6.90
C LEU A 74 0.71 2.38 5.51
N LEU A 75 1.54 3.32 5.04
CA LEU A 75 1.42 3.92 3.71
C LEU A 75 1.66 2.90 2.60
N TYR A 76 2.62 2.00 2.77
CA TYR A 76 2.85 0.91 1.81
C TYR A 76 1.70 -0.08 1.77
N ILE A 77 1.18 -0.49 2.94
CA ILE A 77 -0.01 -1.35 3.00
C ILE A 77 -1.17 -0.65 2.31
N SER A 78 -1.43 0.62 2.62
CA SER A 78 -2.49 1.42 1.97
C SER A 78 -2.33 1.48 0.46
N GLY A 79 -1.10 1.62 -0.05
CA GLY A 79 -0.79 1.58 -1.47
C GLY A 79 -1.04 0.21 -2.12
N VAL A 80 -0.62 -0.87 -1.47
CA VAL A 80 -0.83 -2.26 -1.94
C VAL A 80 -2.32 -2.60 -2.02
N LEU A 81 -3.09 -2.21 -1.00
CA LEU A 81 -4.54 -2.41 -0.95
C LEU A 81 -5.30 -1.41 -1.84
N LYS A 82 -4.59 -0.46 -2.49
CA LYS A 82 -5.16 0.60 -3.34
C LYS A 82 -6.15 1.51 -2.60
N ASN A 83 -5.94 1.69 -1.31
CA ASN A 83 -6.80 2.47 -0.41
C ASN A 83 -6.52 3.98 -0.44
N ASN A 84 -5.80 4.48 -1.44
CA ASN A 84 -5.47 5.92 -1.55
C ASN A 84 -6.70 6.85 -1.67
N HIS A 85 -7.87 6.30 -1.99
CA HIS A 85 -9.15 7.02 -2.11
C HIS A 85 -10.03 6.89 -0.85
N VAL A 86 -9.59 6.07 0.12
CA VAL A 86 -10.31 5.81 1.36
C VAL A 86 -9.95 6.90 2.36
N ASN A 87 -10.95 7.50 2.99
CA ASN A 87 -10.71 8.52 4.01
C ASN A 87 -10.20 7.88 5.32
N LEU A 88 -9.68 8.69 6.24
CA LEU A 88 -9.11 8.16 7.50
C LEU A 88 -10.15 7.40 8.35
N GLU A 89 -11.38 7.88 8.46
CA GLU A 89 -12.40 7.20 9.27
C GLU A 89 -12.69 5.80 8.76
N GLU A 90 -12.80 5.66 7.43
CA GLU A 90 -12.99 4.37 6.79
C GLU A 90 -11.73 3.52 6.92
N LEU A 91 -10.55 4.07 6.63
CA LEU A 91 -9.26 3.36 6.71
C LEU A 91 -9.04 2.73 8.11
N TRP A 92 -9.42 3.46 9.15
CA TRP A 92 -9.32 3.04 10.55
C TRP A 92 -10.60 2.38 11.09
N SER A 93 -11.60 2.15 10.24
CA SER A 93 -12.83 1.48 10.64
C SER A 93 -12.61 -0.01 10.86
N LYS A 94 -13.39 -0.60 11.78
CA LYS A 94 -13.45 -2.05 11.98
C LYS A 94 -13.83 -2.83 10.72
N LYS A 95 -14.48 -2.16 9.75
CA LYS A 95 -14.89 -2.75 8.47
C LYS A 95 -13.71 -2.92 7.51
N GLN A 96 -12.78 -1.97 7.48
CA GLN A 96 -11.53 -2.09 6.72
C GLN A 96 -10.48 -2.95 7.44
N GLN A 97 -10.53 -3.02 8.78
CA GLN A 97 -9.59 -3.83 9.57
C GLN A 97 -9.76 -5.36 9.38
N ILE A 98 -10.82 -5.86 8.72
CA ILE A 98 -11.22 -7.27 8.84
C ILE A 98 -11.68 -7.94 7.50
N LEU A 99 -11.23 -7.52 6.31
CA LEU A 99 -11.63 -8.26 5.08
C LEU A 99 -10.56 -8.54 4.01
N GLU A 100 -9.28 -8.18 4.21
CA GLU A 100 -8.20 -8.63 3.29
C GLU A 100 -7.03 -9.36 3.99
N VAL A 101 -7.07 -9.51 5.32
CA VAL A 101 -6.01 -10.21 6.10
C VAL A 101 -6.49 -11.52 6.75
N LEU A 102 -7.80 -11.82 6.75
CA LEU A 102 -8.37 -13.01 7.39
C LEU A 102 -9.04 -13.97 6.41
N ASP A 103 -8.31 -14.33 5.34
CA ASP A 103 -8.33 -15.70 4.82
C ASP A 103 -7.03 -16.45 5.21
N VAL A 104 -6.18 -15.83 6.04
CA VAL A 104 -5.06 -16.49 6.70
C VAL A 104 -5.49 -16.77 8.13
N ALA A 105 -6.01 -17.97 8.34
CA ALA A 105 -6.28 -18.51 9.67
C ALA A 105 -5.04 -18.34 10.56
N GLU A 106 -5.28 -18.04 11.84
CA GLU A 106 -4.32 -18.01 12.93
C GLU A 106 -3.11 -18.93 12.70
N THR A 107 -2.03 -18.40 12.13
CA THR A 107 -0.67 -18.96 12.18
C THR A 107 0.34 -17.88 11.77
N ASP A 108 1.17 -17.47 12.74
CA ASP A 108 2.54 -16.96 12.58
C ASP A 108 2.79 -15.67 11.77
N ILE A 109 2.47 -14.53 12.38
CA ILE A 109 2.72 -13.16 11.88
C ILE A 109 4.21 -12.74 11.97
N VAL A 110 5.18 -13.56 11.54
CA VAL A 110 6.57 -13.06 11.49
C VAL A 110 7.39 -13.44 10.26
N ASN A 111 7.04 -14.43 9.45
CA ASN A 111 8.07 -14.92 8.52
C ASN A 111 7.72 -15.21 7.06
N GLN A 112 6.52 -14.95 6.56
CA GLN A 112 6.28 -15.04 5.11
C GLN A 112 5.19 -14.06 4.69
N VAL A 113 5.57 -12.91 4.13
CA VAL A 113 4.62 -12.14 3.30
C VAL A 113 4.67 -12.79 1.91
N PRO A 114 3.65 -13.55 1.46
CA PRO A 114 3.65 -14.08 0.12
C PRO A 114 3.32 -12.94 -0.84
N LEU A 115 4.29 -12.60 -1.67
CA LEU A 115 4.14 -11.69 -2.81
C LEU A 115 3.22 -12.32 -3.86
N SER A 116 1.91 -12.34 -3.62
CA SER A 116 0.88 -12.50 -4.67
C SER A 116 -0.53 -12.35 -4.10
N LEU A 117 -0.91 -11.15 -3.67
CA LEU A 117 -2.34 -10.80 -3.58
C LEU A 117 -2.77 -10.28 -4.96
N GLU A 118 -3.37 -11.15 -5.77
CA GLU A 118 -3.96 -10.78 -7.06
C GLU A 118 -5.12 -9.81 -6.82
N THR A 119 -4.82 -8.52 -6.73
CA THR A 119 -5.86 -7.47 -6.72
C THR A 119 -6.67 -7.61 -8.01
N ARG A 120 -7.92 -8.07 -7.90
CA ARG A 120 -8.84 -8.16 -9.06
C ARG A 120 -9.09 -6.75 -9.58
N GLY A 121 -8.27 -6.33 -10.55
CA GLY A 121 -8.38 -5.02 -11.20
C GLY A 121 -9.74 -4.85 -11.87
N ASN A 122 -10.16 -3.60 -12.03
CA ASN A 122 -11.43 -3.28 -12.69
C ASN A 122 -11.43 -3.85 -14.11
N LYS A 123 -12.35 -4.78 -14.37
CA LYS A 123 -12.51 -5.42 -15.67
C LYS A 123 -13.59 -4.70 -16.47
N ARG A 124 -13.51 -4.78 -17.80
CA ARG A 124 -14.50 -4.19 -18.70
C ARG A 124 -15.88 -4.78 -18.46
N CYS A 125 -16.89 -3.92 -18.40
CA CYS A 125 -18.27 -4.32 -18.30
C CYS A 125 -18.68 -5.14 -19.53
N SER A 126 -19.31 -6.27 -19.30
CA SER A 126 -19.76 -7.17 -20.38
C SER A 126 -21.08 -6.74 -21.03
N VAL A 127 -21.78 -5.75 -20.46
CA VAL A 127 -23.05 -5.22 -20.96
C VAL A 127 -22.84 -3.95 -21.80
N CYS A 128 -21.82 -3.15 -21.48
CA CYS A 128 -21.57 -1.91 -22.20
C CYS A 128 -21.16 -2.16 -23.67
N PRO A 129 -21.61 -1.29 -24.60
CA PRO A 129 -20.98 -1.18 -25.91
C PRO A 129 -19.46 -1.01 -25.78
N ARG A 130 -18.70 -1.66 -26.67
CA ARG A 130 -17.22 -1.64 -26.60
C ARG A 130 -16.63 -0.24 -26.73
N THR A 131 -17.34 0.68 -27.37
CA THR A 131 -16.92 2.08 -27.57
C THR A 131 -16.83 2.88 -26.28
N LEU A 132 -17.55 2.49 -25.22
CA LEU A 132 -17.57 3.23 -23.95
C LEU A 132 -16.46 2.81 -22.97
N ASP A 133 -15.80 1.65 -23.20
CA ASP A 133 -14.76 1.04 -22.34
C ASP A 133 -15.00 1.10 -20.81
N ARG A 134 -16.26 1.06 -20.38
CA ARG A 134 -16.58 1.18 -18.96
C ARG A 134 -16.12 -0.05 -18.20
N LYS A 135 -15.49 0.15 -17.04
CA LYS A 135 -14.93 -0.91 -16.19
C LYS A 135 -15.58 -0.89 -14.81
N GLY A 136 -15.61 -2.03 -14.15
CA GLY A 136 -16.11 -2.15 -12.78
C GLY A 136 -15.59 -3.41 -12.10
N ARG A 137 -15.88 -3.50 -10.80
CA ARG A 137 -15.46 -4.61 -9.94
C ARG A 137 -16.59 -5.61 -9.65
N ASP A 138 -17.83 -5.24 -9.96
CA ASP A 138 -18.99 -6.06 -9.66
C ASP A 138 -19.14 -7.17 -10.68
N THR A 139 -19.69 -8.31 -10.23
CA THR A 139 -19.93 -9.45 -11.10
C THR A 139 -21.34 -9.98 -10.93
N CYS A 140 -21.95 -10.42 -12.03
CA CYS A 140 -23.21 -11.14 -11.99
C CYS A 140 -23.10 -12.39 -11.11
N ILE A 141 -24.05 -12.61 -10.19
CA ILE A 141 -24.03 -13.77 -9.29
C ILE A 141 -24.14 -15.10 -10.04
N THR A 142 -24.84 -15.12 -11.18
CA THR A 142 -25.10 -16.30 -12.02
C THR A 142 -23.93 -16.62 -12.96
N CYS A 143 -23.48 -15.67 -13.78
CA CYS A 143 -22.48 -15.93 -14.84
C CYS A 143 -21.10 -15.31 -14.61
N LYS A 144 -20.90 -14.58 -13.50
CA LYS A 144 -19.63 -13.94 -13.11
C LYS A 144 -19.07 -12.91 -14.11
N ARG A 145 -19.85 -12.46 -15.09
CA ARG A 145 -19.48 -11.34 -15.97
C ARG A 145 -19.33 -10.03 -15.19
N ASN A 146 -18.36 -9.20 -15.59
CA ASN A 146 -18.06 -7.94 -14.92
C ASN A 146 -19.06 -6.84 -15.32
N LEU A 147 -19.41 -5.98 -14.37
CA LEU A 147 -20.41 -4.94 -14.48
C LEU A 147 -19.82 -3.60 -14.03
N CYS A 148 -20.09 -2.54 -14.80
CA CYS A 148 -19.77 -1.17 -14.39
C CYS A 148 -20.84 -0.66 -13.42
N ALA A 149 -20.62 0.52 -12.83
CA ALA A 149 -21.56 1.12 -11.88
C ALA A 149 -22.99 1.31 -12.43
N GLU A 150 -23.15 1.63 -13.72
CA GLU A 150 -24.48 1.78 -14.33
C GLU A 150 -25.18 0.45 -14.62
N HIS A 151 -24.42 -0.63 -14.81
CA HIS A 151 -24.97 -1.97 -15.01
C HIS A 151 -24.84 -2.84 -13.76
N ARG A 152 -24.58 -2.22 -12.59
CA ARG A 152 -24.39 -2.91 -11.31
C ARG A 152 -25.75 -3.42 -10.83
N GLN A 153 -26.03 -4.69 -11.13
CA GLN A 153 -27.18 -5.44 -10.64
C GLN A 153 -26.70 -6.82 -10.18
N ALA A 154 -27.49 -7.51 -9.34
CA ALA A 154 -27.14 -8.85 -8.86
C ALA A 154 -27.02 -9.86 -10.02
N ILE A 155 -27.96 -9.81 -10.97
CA ILE A 155 -28.00 -10.66 -12.17
C ILE A 155 -27.87 -9.75 -13.39
N CYS A 156 -27.00 -10.10 -14.37
CA CYS A 156 -26.85 -9.28 -15.58
C CYS A 156 -28.02 -9.49 -16.53
N ALA A 157 -28.26 -8.54 -17.44
CA ALA A 157 -29.35 -8.58 -18.43
C ALA A 157 -29.37 -9.81 -19.36
N PHE A 158 -28.28 -10.57 -19.44
CA PHE A 158 -28.22 -11.82 -20.22
C PHE A 158 -28.56 -13.09 -19.41
N CYS A 159 -28.76 -12.95 -18.09
CA CYS A 159 -29.11 -14.03 -17.17
C CYS A 159 -30.46 -13.80 -16.48
N ILE A 160 -31.14 -12.71 -16.87
CA ILE A 160 -32.57 -12.47 -16.64
C ILE A 160 -33.30 -13.16 -17.80
#